data_AF-A0A838P551-F1
#
_entry.id   AF-A0A838P551-F1
#
_cell.length_a   1.000
_cell.length_b   1.000
_cell.length_c   1.000
_cell.angle_alpha   90.00
_cell.angle_beta   90.00
_cell.angle_gamma   90.00
#
_symmetry.space_group_name_H-M   'P 1'
#
loop_
_entity.id
_entity.type
_entity.pdbx_description
1 polymer ?
#
loop_
_entity_poly.entity_id
_entity_poly.type
_entity_poly.pdbx_seq_one_letter_code
_entity_poly.pdbx_strand_id
1 'polypeptide(L)' 'MTYEDIISLLGYAGGHEQVVRITTTDQTEVVGIPMSVDTHVTAHEVYLRPAGSDDTEIAVSLGAIEAVELVPR' A
#
# COMPACT_ATOMS: atom_id res chain seq x y z
N MET A 1 -10.85 -4.73 5.69
CA MET A 1 -10.61 -5.96 4.87
C MET A 1 -9.91 -7.01 5.72
N THR A 2 -9.78 -8.27 5.28
CA THR A 2 -8.89 -9.20 6.01
C THR A 2 -7.43 -8.83 5.75
N TYR A 3 -6.54 -9.18 6.67
CA TYR A 3 -5.10 -8.94 6.50
C TYR A 3 -4.56 -9.67 5.26
N GLU A 4 -5.00 -10.91 5.02
CA GLU A 4 -4.58 -11.71 3.87
C GLU A 4 -5.03 -11.09 2.53
N ASP A 5 -6.23 -10.51 2.49
CA ASP A 5 -6.71 -9.77 1.30
C ASP A 5 -5.87 -8.52 1.03
N ILE A 6 -5.51 -7.78 2.09
CA ILE A 6 -4.66 -6.58 2.00
C ILE A 6 -3.30 -6.95 1.41
N ILE A 7 -2.63 -7.95 1.96
CA ILE A 7 -1.31 -8.39 1.47
C ILE A 7 -1.40 -8.88 0.02
N SER A 8 -2.43 -9.68 -0.30
CA SER A 8 -2.63 -10.21 -1.65
C SER A 8 -2.83 -9.09 -2.67
N LEU A 9 -3.66 -8.10 -2.35
CA LEU A 9 -3.94 -6.98 -3.25
C LEU A 9 -2.73 -6.05 -3.41
N LEU A 10 -2.01 -5.73 -2.32
CA LEU A 10 -0.79 -4.92 -2.39
C LEU A 10 0.31 -5.63 -3.19
N GLY A 11 0.50 -6.93 -3.00
CA GLY A 11 1.44 -7.73 -3.78
C GLY A 11 1.08 -7.80 -5.26
N TYR A 12 -0.20 -7.98 -5.57
CA TYR A 12 -0.70 -7.92 -6.95
C TYR A 12 -0.44 -6.54 -7.57
N ALA A 13 -0.84 -5.47 -6.90
CA ALA A 13 -0.70 -4.11 -7.41
C ALA A 13 0.77 -3.73 -7.64
N GLY A 14 1.67 -4.07 -6.71
CA GLY A 14 3.10 -3.82 -6.87
C GLY A 14 3.72 -4.60 -8.02
N GLY A 15 3.38 -5.89 -8.16
CA GLY A 15 3.86 -6.73 -9.27
C GLY A 15 3.35 -6.30 -10.65
N HIS A 16 2.33 -5.45 -10.73
CA HIS A 16 1.72 -4.96 -11.97
C HIS A 16 1.80 -3.44 -12.14
N GLU A 17 2.58 -2.75 -11.30
CA GLU A 17 2.73 -1.29 -11.30
C GLU A 17 1.37 -0.55 -11.30
N GLN A 18 0.43 -1.04 -10.50
CA GLN A 18 -0.90 -0.44 -10.35
C GLN A 18 -0.96 0.51 -9.16
N VAL A 19 -1.70 1.60 -9.36
CA VAL A 19 -1.95 2.58 -8.30
C VAL A 19 -3.01 2.03 -7.36
N VAL A 20 -2.72 2.09 -6.07
CA VAL A 20 -3.67 1.79 -4.99
C VAL A 20 -4.03 3.06 -4.22
N ARG A 21 -5.21 3.06 -3.62
CA ARG A 21 -5.56 3.93 -2.50
C ARG A 21 -5.58 3.07 -1.24
N ILE A 22 -4.80 3.45 -0.24
CA ILE A 22 -4.80 2.87 1.09
C ILE A 22 -5.55 3.81 2.02
N THR A 23 -6.53 3.28 2.76
CA THR A 23 -7.20 3.97 3.86
C THR A 23 -6.72 3.36 5.17
N THR A 24 -6.16 4.18 6.04
CA THR A 24 -5.70 3.78 7.37
C THR A 24 -6.82 3.89 8.41
N THR A 25 -6.62 3.25 9.55
CA THR A 25 -7.57 3.26 10.69
C THR A 25 -7.86 4.66 11.23
N ASP A 26 -6.97 5.62 11.04
CA ASP A 26 -7.18 7.04 11.38
C ASP A 26 -7.84 7.86 10.25
N GLN A 27 -8.36 7.17 9.23
CA GLN A 27 -9.02 7.75 8.04
C GLN A 27 -8.08 8.59 7.15
N THR A 28 -6.77 8.38 7.24
CA THR A 28 -5.80 8.95 6.30
C THR A 28 -5.83 8.15 5.00
N GLU A 29 -5.82 8.85 3.86
CA GLU A 29 -5.70 8.23 2.54
C GLU A 29 -4.30 8.44 1.97
N VAL A 30 -3.69 7.35 1.48
CA VAL A 30 -2.40 7.38 0.78
C VAL A 30 -2.59 6.75 -0.60
N VAL A 31 -2.19 7.46 -1.65
CA VAL A 31 -2.33 7.00 -3.04
C VAL A 31 -0.95 6.83 -3.67
N GLY A 32 -0.68 5.65 -4.21
CA GLY A 32 0.62 5.36 -4.82
C GLY A 32 0.72 3.95 -5.40
N ILE A 33 1.85 3.66 -6.01
CA ILE A 33 2.19 2.32 -6.53
C ILE A 33 2.96 1.58 -5.44
N PRO A 34 2.51 0.40 -4.99
CA PRO A 34 3.26 -0.41 -4.03
C PRO A 34 4.60 -0.85 -4.65
N MET A 35 5.69 -0.51 -3.98
CA MET A 35 7.05 -0.85 -4.41
C MET A 35 7.54 -2.12 -3.72
N SER A 36 7.25 -2.25 -2.42
CA SER A 36 7.63 -3.40 -1.61
C SER A 36 6.65 -3.58 -0.46
N VAL A 37 6.35 -4.84 -0.13
CA VAL A 37 5.53 -5.22 1.03
C VAL A 37 6.41 -6.06 1.95
N ASP A 38 6.70 -5.55 3.14
CA ASP A 38 7.49 -6.27 4.15
C ASP A 38 6.59 -6.77 5.27
N THR A 39 6.37 -8.08 5.29
CA THR A 39 5.57 -8.77 6.31
C THR A 39 6.39 -9.22 7.52
N HIS A 40 7.70 -8.93 7.58
CA HIS A 40 8.47 -9.20 8.79
C HIS A 40 7.90 -8.42 9.97
N VAL A 41 7.79 -9.09 11.11
CA VAL A 41 7.24 -8.54 12.36
C VAL A 41 7.93 -7.25 12.83
N THR A 42 9.19 -7.02 12.43
CA THR A 42 9.96 -5.84 12.80
C THR A 42 9.75 -4.62 11.90
N ALA A 43 9.30 -4.84 10.66
CA ALA A 43 9.05 -3.77 9.69
C ALA A 43 7.54 -3.58 9.51
N HIS A 44 6.85 -4.63 9.07
CA HIS A 44 5.40 -4.74 8.96
C HIS A 44 4.78 -3.52 8.25
N GLU A 45 5.27 -3.26 7.05
CA GLU A 45 5.03 -2.03 6.29
C GLU A 45 4.95 -2.27 4.78
N VAL A 46 4.33 -1.33 4.09
CA VAL A 46 4.33 -1.23 2.63
C VAL A 46 4.95 0.10 2.23
N TYR A 47 5.84 0.05 1.24
CA TYR A 47 6.46 1.21 0.63
C TYR A 47 5.72 1.57 -0.65
N LEU A 48 5.35 2.84 -0.79
CA LEU A 48 4.60 3.37 -1.92
C LEU A 48 5.42 4.45 -2.63
N ARG A 49 5.42 4.40 -3.96
CA ARG A 49 5.82 5.53 -4.79
C ARG A 49 4.57 6.34 -5.18
N PRO A 50 4.49 7.63 -4.82
CA PRO A 50 3.40 8.51 -5.22
C PRO A 50 3.24 8.55 -6.74
N ALA A 51 2.00 8.54 -7.22
CA ALA A 51 1.74 8.70 -8.65
C ALA A 51 2.19 10.10 -9.10
N GLY A 52 3.18 10.18 -10.00
CA GLY A 52 3.68 11.44 -10.55
C GLY A 52 4.85 12.07 -9.80
N SER A 53 5.44 11.39 -8.81
CA SER A 53 6.70 11.82 -8.18
C SER A 53 7.58 10.61 -7.86
N ASP A 54 8.79 10.58 -8.41
CA ASP A 54 9.72 9.45 -8.26
C ASP A 54 10.69 9.62 -7.06
N ASP A 55 10.74 10.79 -6.43
CA ASP A 55 11.76 11.12 -5.43
C ASP A 55 11.33 10.93 -3.96
N THR A 56 10.07 10.61 -3.69
CA THR A 56 9.56 10.46 -2.31
C THR A 56 8.92 9.09 -2.13
N GLU A 57 9.46 8.26 -1.25
CA GLU A 57 8.84 7.01 -0.84
C GLU A 57 7.99 7.23 0.41
N ILE A 58 6.79 6.64 0.44
CA ILE A 58 5.89 6.69 1.60
C ILE A 58 5.81 5.29 2.20
N ALA A 59 6.25 5.15 3.45
CA ALA A 59 6.05 3.93 4.22
C ALA A 59 4.71 3.99 4.98
N VAL A 60 3.90 2.95 4.87
CA VAL A 60 2.64 2.79 5.59
C VAL A 60 2.69 1.49 6.39
N SER A 61 2.39 1.55 7.69
CA SER A 61 2.31 0.35 8.52
C SER A 61 1.15 -0.53 8.07
N LEU A 62 1.41 -1.81 7.80
CA LEU A 62 0.39 -2.79 7.42
C LEU A 62 -0.65 -3.00 8.53
N GLY A 63 -0.24 -2.87 9.80
CA GLY A 63 -1.14 -2.93 10.95
C GLY A 63 -2.08 -1.73 11.08
N ALA A 64 -1.79 -0.63 10.38
CA ALA A 64 -2.63 0.57 10.37
C ALA A 64 -3.62 0.60 9.20
N ILE A 65 -3.57 -0.36 8.27
CA ILE A 65 -4.42 -0.38 7.06
C ILE A 65 -5.80 -0.93 7.40
N GLU A 66 -6.83 -0.15 7.07
CA GLU A 66 -8.23 -0.56 7.18
C GLU A 66 -8.74 -1.14 5.84
N ALA A 67 -8.40 -0.48 4.73
CA ALA A 67 -8.83 -0.85 3.39
C ALA A 67 -7.79 -0.50 2.32
N VAL A 68 -7.82 -1.25 1.21
CA VAL A 68 -7.02 -0.97 0.01
C VAL A 68 -7.88 -1.17 -1.23
N GLU A 69 -7.80 -0.23 -2.16
CA GLU A 69 -8.55 -0.26 -3.42
C GLU A 69 -7.61 -0.02 -4.60
N LEU A 70 -7.85 -0.70 -5.73
CA LEU A 70 -7.21 -0.37 -7.00
C LEU A 70 -7.81 0.93 -7.55
N VAL A 71 -6.96 1.85 -7.98
CA VAL A 71 -7.41 3.06 -8.68
C VAL A 71 -7.42 2.76 -10.19
N PRO A 72 -8.61 2.75 -10.84
CA PRO A 72 -8.69 2.54 -12.28
C PRO A 72 -7.98 3.68 -13.03
N ARG A 73 -7.31 3.35 -14.13
CA ARG A 73 -6.70 4.31 -15.05
C ARG A 73 -7.76 5.07 -15.84
#